data_AF-A0A0S6WZH1-F1
#
_entry.id   AF-A0A0S6WZH1-F1
#
_cell.length_a   1.000
_cell.length_b   1.000
_cell.length_c   1.000
_cell.angle_alpha   90.00
_cell.angle_beta   90.00
_cell.angle_gamma   90.00
#
_symmetry.space_group_name_H-M   'P 1'
#
loop_
_entity.id
_entity.type
_entity.pdbx_description
1 polymer ?
#
loop_
_entity_poly.entity_id
_entity_poly.type
_entity_poly.pdbx_seq_one_letter_code
_entity_poly.pdbx_strand_id
1 'polypeptide(L)'
;MTTTTGEDWSGALARARAHAPFLATLLERRPELADVLAAGDGEAALAMARTAGDAAPSVGAALRRERQALALTLAIGDLAGAFPLLKVTGELSAFADRALDAAIADGIRRRAPDAEPGGFLALALGKHGAGELNYSSDIDPILLFDPETLPRRERDDPGEAAQRVARHVVQTLSNVDGEGYVFRVDLRLRPASEVSPLAISINAALTHYESSALAWERAAFIRARACAGDIAAGEQFLAAIRPFVWRKSLDFGAIAEIGRLTRQIRASARGTEAVGPGFDLKKGRGGIREIEFYAQTHQLIHGGRQPALRLRGTRATLDALAEAGLVPPEDARLLGESYDRLRTIEHRLQMLRDHQTHSLPSDPEALDAAARLDGLADGAALVEEVAAITQEVGARYDALVMANTPLQADAAVAMPAQASLRDELEDLASPIRPRWPSGSRAGSPGGCAPCARTQPAPRSRQCAPNSWPRWRRRPSPNARCCAGSSFWATCPAPSTSSACWRRAPRCWASWSTFSASPPRSPMPLPAGQTSSIH
;
A
#
# COMPACT_ATOMS: atom_id res chain seq x y z
N MET A 1 20.54 -13.29 -26.20
CA MET A 1 20.37 -12.61 -27.51
C MET A 1 18.87 -12.44 -27.74
N THR A 2 18.31 -11.29 -27.40
CA THR A 2 16.95 -10.93 -27.81
C THR A 2 16.99 -10.45 -29.26
N THR A 3 16.16 -11.04 -30.12
CA THR A 3 15.89 -10.49 -31.44
C THR A 3 15.12 -9.19 -31.27
N THR A 4 15.65 -8.08 -31.77
CA THR A 4 14.90 -6.81 -31.87
C THR A 4 13.90 -6.91 -33.02
N THR A 5 12.82 -7.68 -32.80
CA THR A 5 11.57 -7.48 -33.53
C THR A 5 11.14 -6.03 -33.33
N GLY A 6 10.87 -5.33 -34.43
CA GLY A 6 10.38 -3.96 -34.38
C GLY A 6 9.02 -3.84 -33.69
N GLU A 7 8.65 -2.62 -33.32
CA GLU A 7 7.45 -2.32 -32.54
C GLU A 7 6.17 -2.81 -33.24
N ASP A 8 5.47 -3.76 -32.62
CA ASP A 8 4.29 -4.41 -33.16
C ASP A 8 3.00 -3.74 -32.68
N TRP A 9 2.83 -2.47 -33.02
CA TRP A 9 1.65 -1.68 -32.64
C TRP A 9 0.33 -2.29 -33.15
N SER A 10 0.32 -2.80 -34.38
CA SER A 10 -0.86 -3.39 -35.01
C SER A 10 -1.22 -4.75 -34.41
N GLY A 11 -0.25 -5.63 -34.18
CA GLY A 11 -0.47 -6.90 -33.49
C GLY A 11 -0.80 -6.71 -32.02
N ALA A 12 -0.23 -5.72 -31.32
CA ALA A 12 -0.60 -5.37 -29.95
C ALA A 12 -2.07 -4.96 -29.84
N LEU A 13 -2.54 -4.09 -30.74
CA LEU A 13 -3.95 -3.69 -30.82
C LEU A 13 -4.86 -4.89 -31.14
N ALA A 14 -4.44 -5.80 -32.03
CA ALA A 14 -5.19 -7.02 -32.34
C ALA A 14 -5.27 -7.97 -31.13
N ARG A 15 -4.14 -8.26 -30.47
CA ARG A 15 -4.07 -9.08 -29.24
C ARG A 15 -4.92 -8.48 -28.12
N ALA A 16 -4.84 -7.17 -27.90
CA ALA A 16 -5.63 -6.47 -26.89
C ALA A 16 -7.14 -6.58 -27.16
N ARG A 17 -7.59 -6.36 -28.41
CA ARG A 17 -9.01 -6.50 -28.78
C ARG A 17 -9.52 -7.94 -28.68
N ALA A 18 -8.69 -8.93 -29.04
CA ALA A 18 -9.09 -10.35 -29.05
C ALA A 18 -9.06 -11.02 -27.66
N HIS A 19 -8.14 -10.61 -26.78
CA HIS A 19 -7.84 -11.36 -25.55
C HIS A 19 -7.97 -10.56 -24.25
N ALA A 20 -8.04 -9.23 -24.29
CA ALA A 20 -8.20 -8.39 -23.10
C ALA A 20 -9.50 -7.56 -23.14
N PRO A 21 -10.65 -8.10 -22.71
CA PRO A 21 -11.94 -7.40 -22.71
C PRO A 21 -11.93 -5.99 -22.07
N PHE A 22 -11.10 -5.76 -21.06
CA PHE A 22 -10.89 -4.43 -20.48
C PHE A 22 -10.23 -3.45 -21.48
N LEU A 23 -9.14 -3.86 -22.13
CA LEU A 23 -8.46 -3.02 -23.14
C LEU A 23 -9.34 -2.82 -24.38
N ALA A 24 -10.07 -3.85 -24.83
CA ALA A 24 -11.05 -3.74 -25.90
C ALA A 24 -12.10 -2.65 -25.59
N THR A 25 -12.66 -2.68 -24.37
CA THR A 25 -13.64 -1.67 -23.89
C THR A 25 -13.04 -0.26 -23.84
N LEU A 26 -11.76 -0.11 -23.48
CA LEU A 26 -11.09 1.20 -23.49
C LEU A 26 -10.79 1.70 -24.90
N LEU A 27 -10.39 0.82 -25.83
CA LEU A 27 -10.18 1.15 -27.25
C LEU A 27 -11.46 1.59 -27.97
N GLU A 28 -12.63 1.12 -27.53
CA GLU A 28 -13.93 1.57 -28.03
C GLU A 28 -14.36 2.91 -27.43
N ARG A 29 -14.02 3.16 -26.16
CA ARG A 29 -14.36 4.41 -25.44
C ARG A 29 -13.42 5.58 -25.73
N ARG A 30 -12.24 5.29 -26.28
CA ARG A 30 -11.16 6.26 -26.55
C ARG A 30 -10.59 6.08 -27.97
N PRO A 31 -11.42 6.24 -29.02
CA PRO A 31 -10.95 6.13 -30.40
C PRO A 31 -9.80 7.09 -30.69
N GLU A 32 -9.78 8.27 -30.07
CA GLU A 32 -8.72 9.28 -30.21
C GLU A 32 -7.34 8.78 -29.76
N LEU A 33 -7.28 7.89 -28.76
CA LEU A 33 -6.02 7.21 -28.39
C LEU A 33 -5.77 5.99 -29.27
N ALA A 34 -6.82 5.25 -29.64
CA ALA A 34 -6.70 4.07 -30.48
C ALA A 34 -6.09 4.39 -31.86
N ASP A 35 -6.47 5.52 -32.47
CA ASP A 35 -5.97 5.99 -33.76
C ASP A 35 -4.49 6.41 -33.67
N VAL A 36 -4.09 7.14 -32.62
CA VAL A 36 -2.71 7.58 -32.39
C VAL A 36 -1.79 6.38 -32.08
N LEU A 37 -2.27 5.42 -31.29
CA LEU A 37 -1.58 4.15 -31.03
C LEU A 37 -1.48 3.28 -32.30
N ALA A 38 -2.49 3.30 -33.19
CA ALA A 38 -2.45 2.61 -34.47
C ALA A 38 -1.48 3.24 -35.48
N ALA A 39 -1.20 4.54 -35.35
CA ALA A 39 -0.14 5.25 -36.07
C ALA A 39 1.27 5.01 -35.48
N GLY A 40 1.38 4.35 -34.33
CA GLY A 40 2.64 4.06 -33.64
C GLY A 40 3.18 5.19 -32.77
N ASP A 41 2.46 6.30 -32.59
CA ASP A 41 2.92 7.44 -31.80
C ASP A 41 2.58 7.27 -30.31
N GLY A 42 3.30 6.36 -29.65
CA GLY A 42 3.16 6.08 -28.23
C GLY A 42 3.39 7.30 -27.34
N GLU A 43 4.27 8.23 -27.72
CA GLU A 43 4.59 9.40 -26.91
C GLU A 43 3.48 10.47 -26.98
N ALA A 44 2.89 10.70 -28.17
CA ALA A 44 1.71 11.56 -28.28
C ALA A 44 0.50 10.96 -27.56
N ALA A 45 0.27 9.64 -27.68
CA ALA A 45 -0.77 8.95 -26.90
C ALA A 45 -0.54 9.06 -25.38
N LEU A 46 0.72 9.10 -24.93
CA LEU A 46 1.08 9.28 -23.51
C LEU A 46 0.90 10.73 -23.05
N ALA A 47 1.20 11.71 -23.90
CA ALA A 47 0.90 13.11 -23.63
C ALA A 47 -0.62 13.36 -23.52
N MET A 48 -1.40 12.86 -24.47
CA MET A 48 -2.88 12.91 -24.44
C MET A 48 -3.47 12.19 -23.23
N ALA A 49 -2.87 11.09 -22.79
CA ALA A 49 -3.35 10.35 -21.64
C ALA A 49 -3.20 11.12 -20.32
N ARG A 50 -2.12 11.89 -20.14
CA ARG A 50 -1.89 12.74 -18.95
C ARG A 50 -2.95 13.85 -18.82
N THR A 51 -3.40 14.44 -19.92
CA THR A 51 -4.37 15.55 -19.94
C THR A 51 -5.84 15.11 -20.10
N ALA A 52 -6.09 13.80 -20.15
CA ALA A 52 -7.45 13.24 -20.29
C ALA A 52 -8.41 13.62 -19.14
N GLY A 53 -7.87 14.15 -18.03
CA GLY A 53 -8.64 14.62 -16.87
C GLY A 53 -8.98 16.11 -16.87
N ASP A 54 -8.34 16.95 -17.68
CA ASP A 54 -8.28 18.41 -17.49
C ASP A 54 -9.66 19.11 -17.49
N ALA A 55 -10.60 18.62 -18.30
CA ALA A 55 -11.96 19.15 -18.42
C ALA A 55 -12.98 18.47 -17.46
N ALA A 56 -12.52 17.72 -16.45
CA ALA A 56 -13.41 17.00 -15.54
C ALA A 56 -13.95 17.88 -14.39
N PRO A 57 -15.18 17.65 -13.90
CA PRO A 57 -15.84 18.51 -12.90
C PRO A 57 -15.31 18.35 -11.47
N SER A 58 -14.34 17.46 -11.23
CA SER A 58 -13.71 17.26 -9.92
C SER A 58 -12.39 16.50 -10.05
N VAL A 59 -11.50 16.64 -9.06
CA VAL A 59 -10.21 15.92 -8.98
C VAL A 59 -10.39 14.40 -9.11
N GLY A 60 -11.41 13.81 -8.46
CA GLY A 60 -11.67 12.36 -8.57
C GLY A 60 -12.01 11.92 -10.00
N ALA A 61 -12.82 12.70 -10.72
CA ALA A 61 -13.16 12.41 -12.12
C ALA A 61 -11.97 12.66 -13.07
N ALA A 62 -11.17 13.71 -12.82
CA ALA A 62 -9.95 13.97 -13.59
C ALA A 62 -8.99 12.77 -13.51
N LEU A 63 -8.71 12.31 -12.28
CA LEU A 63 -7.81 11.19 -12.02
C LEU A 63 -8.36 9.84 -12.54
N ARG A 64 -9.68 9.59 -12.52
CA ARG A 64 -10.27 8.38 -13.14
C ARG A 64 -10.04 8.38 -14.65
N ARG A 65 -10.17 9.53 -15.31
CA ARG A 65 -9.96 9.66 -16.76
C ARG A 65 -8.49 9.54 -17.14
N GLU A 66 -7.59 10.17 -16.39
CA GLU A 66 -6.13 10.00 -16.53
C GLU A 66 -5.73 8.53 -16.34
N ARG A 67 -6.20 7.86 -15.26
CA ARG A 67 -5.96 6.42 -15.04
C ARG A 67 -6.35 5.58 -16.25
N GLN A 68 -7.58 5.73 -16.75
CA GLN A 68 -8.07 4.93 -17.89
C GLN A 68 -7.23 5.14 -19.15
N ALA A 69 -6.88 6.39 -19.45
CA ALA A 69 -6.09 6.74 -20.63
C ALA A 69 -4.66 6.21 -20.52
N LEU A 70 -4.01 6.38 -19.36
CA LEU A 70 -2.68 5.84 -19.09
C LEU A 70 -2.67 4.32 -19.11
N ALA A 71 -3.67 3.66 -18.50
CA ALA A 71 -3.78 2.20 -18.50
C ALA A 71 -3.91 1.64 -19.92
N LEU A 72 -4.68 2.29 -20.80
CA LEU A 72 -4.76 1.92 -22.22
C LEU A 72 -3.43 2.15 -22.94
N THR A 73 -2.93 3.40 -22.94
CA THR A 73 -1.74 3.79 -23.69
C THR A 73 -0.51 2.96 -23.29
N LEU A 74 -0.28 2.82 -21.98
CA LEU A 74 0.85 2.04 -21.47
C LEU A 74 0.69 0.56 -21.82
N ALA A 75 -0.53 0.00 -21.74
CA ALA A 75 -0.75 -1.41 -22.07
C ALA A 75 -0.50 -1.71 -23.55
N ILE A 76 -0.94 -0.86 -24.48
CA ILE A 76 -0.68 -1.08 -25.91
C ILE A 76 0.81 -0.94 -26.23
N GLY A 77 1.53 0.04 -25.67
CA GLY A 77 2.97 0.18 -25.88
C GLY A 77 3.82 -0.92 -25.23
N ASP A 78 3.39 -1.45 -24.08
CA ASP A 78 3.96 -2.63 -23.40
C ASP A 78 3.73 -3.91 -24.24
N LEU A 79 2.53 -4.08 -24.80
CA LEU A 79 2.18 -5.19 -25.71
C LEU A 79 2.84 -5.10 -27.10
N ALA A 80 3.22 -3.90 -27.54
CA ALA A 80 3.92 -3.65 -28.81
C ALA A 80 5.45 -3.81 -28.70
N GLY A 81 5.99 -3.91 -27.47
CA GLY A 81 7.43 -3.89 -27.19
C GLY A 81 8.07 -2.50 -27.25
N ALA A 82 7.30 -1.45 -27.53
CA ALA A 82 7.78 -0.06 -27.64
C ALA A 82 8.04 0.59 -26.26
N PHE A 83 7.33 0.16 -25.22
CA PHE A 83 7.55 0.65 -23.85
C PHE A 83 8.22 -0.43 -22.98
N PRO A 84 9.52 -0.30 -22.66
CA PRO A 84 10.19 -1.18 -21.71
C PRO A 84 9.53 -1.16 -20.32
N LEU A 85 9.62 -2.26 -19.58
CA LEU A 85 9.00 -2.43 -18.27
C LEU A 85 9.23 -1.22 -17.34
N LEU A 86 10.47 -0.71 -17.23
CA LEU A 86 10.80 0.43 -16.36
C LEU A 86 10.08 1.74 -16.76
N LYS A 87 9.75 1.94 -18.04
CA LYS A 87 8.90 3.06 -18.49
C LYS A 87 7.46 2.84 -18.02
N VAL A 88 6.91 1.66 -18.26
CA VAL A 88 5.54 1.29 -17.85
C VAL A 88 5.35 1.49 -16.34
N THR A 89 6.23 0.90 -15.52
CA THR A 89 6.10 1.00 -14.06
C THR A 89 6.41 2.40 -13.54
N GLY A 90 7.34 3.10 -14.17
CA GLY A 90 7.68 4.48 -13.86
C GLY A 90 6.50 5.43 -14.06
N GLU A 91 5.82 5.35 -15.21
CA GLU A 91 4.66 6.20 -15.49
C GLU A 91 3.45 5.90 -14.59
N LEU A 92 3.18 4.62 -14.32
CA LEU A 92 2.14 4.21 -13.36
C LEU A 92 2.45 4.73 -11.94
N SER A 93 3.72 4.73 -11.54
CA SER A 93 4.16 5.23 -10.23
C SER A 93 4.13 6.77 -10.16
N ALA A 94 4.54 7.46 -11.23
CA ALA A 94 4.44 8.91 -11.34
C ALA A 94 2.98 9.40 -11.38
N PHE A 95 2.06 8.60 -11.93
CA PHE A 95 0.63 8.86 -11.83
C PHE A 95 0.11 8.68 -10.39
N ALA A 96 0.54 7.64 -9.67
CA ALA A 96 0.20 7.47 -8.25
C ALA A 96 0.66 8.65 -7.38
N ASP A 97 1.83 9.23 -7.69
CA ASP A 97 2.33 10.46 -7.05
C ASP A 97 1.38 11.65 -7.30
N ARG A 98 1.09 11.97 -8.58
CA ARG A 98 0.17 13.04 -8.98
C ARG A 98 -1.23 12.87 -8.35
N ALA A 99 -1.72 11.63 -8.32
CA ALA A 99 -3.04 11.29 -7.79
C ALA A 99 -3.14 11.52 -6.27
N LEU A 100 -2.12 11.11 -5.51
CA LEU A 100 -2.04 11.41 -4.08
C LEU A 100 -1.91 12.91 -3.83
N ASP A 101 -1.07 13.61 -4.60
CA ASP A 101 -0.82 15.04 -4.39
C ASP A 101 -2.07 15.89 -4.64
N ALA A 102 -2.73 15.68 -5.78
CA ALA A 102 -3.99 16.34 -6.11
C ALA A 102 -5.09 16.05 -5.06
N ALA A 103 -5.15 14.81 -4.54
CA ALA A 103 -6.11 14.41 -3.51
C ALA A 103 -5.81 15.00 -2.12
N ILE A 104 -4.52 15.13 -1.74
CA ILE A 104 -4.09 15.82 -0.52
C ILE A 104 -4.44 17.31 -0.62
N ALA A 105 -4.10 17.95 -1.73
CA ALA A 105 -4.33 19.37 -1.97
C ALA A 105 -5.83 19.73 -2.01
N ASP A 106 -6.68 18.90 -2.63
CA ASP A 106 -8.15 19.04 -2.55
C ASP A 106 -8.67 18.81 -1.11
N GLY A 107 -8.11 17.83 -0.39
CA GLY A 107 -8.46 17.55 1.01
C GLY A 107 -8.12 18.68 1.98
N ILE A 108 -7.08 19.46 1.69
CA ILE A 108 -6.69 20.68 2.43
C ILE A 108 -7.60 21.86 2.04
N ARG A 109 -7.72 22.16 0.74
CA ARG A 109 -8.51 23.33 0.26
C ARG A 109 -9.99 23.26 0.64
N ARG A 110 -10.57 22.06 0.81
CA ARG A 110 -11.94 21.88 1.37
C ARG A 110 -12.13 22.39 2.80
N ARG A 111 -11.05 22.77 3.49
CA ARG A 111 -11.01 23.24 4.90
C ARG A 111 -10.70 24.72 4.97
N ALA A 112 -9.59 25.08 4.31
CA ALA A 112 -8.99 26.39 4.20
C ALA A 112 -8.81 26.65 2.70
N PRO A 113 -9.83 27.20 2.01
CA PRO A 113 -9.84 27.34 0.55
C PRO A 113 -8.70 28.19 0.01
N ASP A 114 -8.34 29.22 0.76
CA ASP A 114 -7.38 30.27 0.40
C ASP A 114 -5.94 29.97 0.88
N ALA A 115 -5.67 28.73 1.31
CA ALA A 115 -4.37 28.31 1.84
C ALA A 115 -3.62 27.38 0.88
N GLU A 116 -2.32 27.64 0.70
CA GLU A 116 -1.44 26.74 -0.02
C GLU A 116 -1.28 25.39 0.71
N PRO A 117 -1.36 24.25 0.00
CA PRO A 117 -1.12 22.94 0.59
C PRO A 117 0.28 22.80 1.21
N GLY A 118 0.35 22.33 2.46
CA GLY A 118 1.58 22.09 3.20
C GLY A 118 1.30 21.31 4.49
N GLY A 119 2.35 20.87 5.18
CA GLY A 119 2.21 20.19 6.49
C GLY A 119 1.46 18.85 6.48
N PHE A 120 1.16 18.30 5.30
CA PHE A 120 0.60 16.95 5.10
C PHE A 120 1.37 16.28 3.96
N LEU A 121 1.77 15.03 4.13
CA LEU A 121 2.59 14.31 3.17
C LEU A 121 2.24 12.83 3.09
N ALA A 122 2.54 12.21 1.96
CA ALA A 122 2.55 10.77 1.79
C ALA A 122 3.97 10.25 1.56
N LEU A 123 4.30 9.17 2.25
CA LEU A 123 5.46 8.33 1.94
C LEU A 123 5.00 7.12 1.14
N ALA A 124 5.61 6.88 -0.02
CA ALA A 124 5.41 5.67 -0.81
C ALA A 124 6.37 4.57 -0.35
N LEU A 125 5.88 3.34 -0.21
CA LEU A 125 6.66 2.14 0.14
C LEU A 125 6.51 1.06 -0.93
N GLY A 126 7.23 -0.06 -0.77
CA GLY A 126 7.10 -1.23 -1.65
C GLY A 126 7.30 -0.90 -3.14
N LYS A 127 6.43 -1.43 -4.01
CA LYS A 127 6.47 -1.16 -5.46
C LYS A 127 6.28 0.33 -5.77
N HIS A 128 5.41 1.06 -5.07
CA HIS A 128 5.20 2.51 -5.31
C HIS A 128 6.41 3.35 -4.94
N GLY A 129 7.06 3.01 -3.81
CA GLY A 129 8.29 3.66 -3.37
C GLY A 129 9.46 3.48 -4.35
N ALA A 130 9.54 2.30 -4.99
CA ALA A 130 10.58 1.98 -5.95
C ALA A 130 10.37 2.47 -7.40
N GLY A 131 9.18 2.99 -7.75
CA GLY A 131 8.84 3.28 -9.15
C GLY A 131 8.42 2.04 -9.97
N GLU A 132 7.95 1.01 -9.27
CA GLU A 132 7.76 -0.36 -9.76
C GLU A 132 6.27 -0.80 -9.79
N LEU A 133 5.29 0.12 -9.78
CA LEU A 133 3.86 -0.25 -9.84
C LEU A 133 3.44 -1.03 -11.09
N ASN A 134 2.41 -1.87 -10.96
CA ASN A 134 1.64 -2.50 -12.05
C ASN A 134 0.31 -1.78 -12.29
N TYR A 135 -0.33 -2.05 -13.44
CA TYR A 135 -1.65 -1.57 -13.84
C TYR A 135 -2.73 -1.67 -12.75
N SER A 136 -2.88 -2.85 -12.12
CA SER A 136 -3.93 -3.12 -11.13
C SER A 136 -3.36 -3.30 -9.72
N SER A 137 -2.44 -2.41 -9.34
CA SER A 137 -1.86 -2.33 -7.99
C SER A 137 -2.83 -1.70 -6.97
N ASP A 138 -2.55 -1.95 -5.70
CA ASP A 138 -2.92 -1.05 -4.61
C ASP A 138 -1.78 -0.03 -4.42
N ILE A 139 -2.03 1.02 -3.63
CA ILE A 139 -0.96 1.89 -3.10
C ILE A 139 -1.00 1.87 -1.58
N ASP A 140 0.18 1.77 -0.96
CA ASP A 140 0.37 1.57 0.48
C ASP A 140 0.96 2.81 1.20
N PRO A 141 0.41 4.03 1.08
CA PRO A 141 1.06 5.24 1.60
C PRO A 141 1.00 5.34 3.12
N ILE A 142 2.12 5.72 3.74
CA ILE A 142 2.09 6.24 5.11
C ILE A 142 1.79 7.74 5.05
N LEU A 143 0.64 8.15 5.57
CA LEU A 143 0.21 9.54 5.62
C LEU A 143 0.72 10.18 6.92
N LEU A 144 1.58 11.20 6.79
CA LEU A 144 2.09 11.97 7.93
C LEU A 144 1.65 13.43 7.86
N PHE A 145 1.63 14.10 9.01
CA PHE A 145 1.36 15.53 9.09
C PHE A 145 2.22 16.23 10.15
N ASP A 146 2.47 17.52 9.94
CA ASP A 146 3.01 18.45 10.93
C ASP A 146 1.84 19.23 11.58
N PRO A 147 1.63 19.17 12.91
CA PRO A 147 0.58 19.94 13.58
C PRO A 147 0.77 21.46 13.52
N GLU A 148 1.98 21.96 13.27
CA GLU A 148 2.26 23.40 13.21
C GLU A 148 1.90 23.98 11.84
N THR A 149 2.45 23.43 10.75
CA THR A 149 2.26 23.96 9.38
C THR A 149 0.98 23.52 8.67
N LEU A 150 0.29 22.45 9.10
CA LEU A 150 -0.92 21.94 8.42
C LEU A 150 -2.04 23.01 8.34
N PRO A 151 -2.46 23.44 7.12
CA PRO A 151 -3.54 24.41 6.96
C PRO A 151 -4.89 23.86 7.40
N ARG A 152 -5.55 24.64 8.26
CA ARG A 152 -6.81 24.31 8.94
C ARG A 152 -7.48 25.59 9.41
N ARG A 153 -8.70 25.49 9.96
CA ARG A 153 -9.36 26.65 10.57
C ARG A 153 -8.77 26.88 11.96
N GLU A 154 -8.75 28.14 12.42
CA GLU A 154 -8.18 28.58 13.71
C GLU A 154 -8.56 27.69 14.91
N ARG A 155 -9.78 27.11 14.89
CA ARG A 155 -10.35 26.31 15.99
C ARG A 155 -10.34 24.80 15.74
N ASP A 156 -9.81 24.35 14.60
CA ASP A 156 -9.67 22.92 14.30
C ASP A 156 -8.42 22.38 14.99
N ASP A 157 -8.55 21.26 15.69
CA ASP A 157 -7.39 20.48 16.16
C ASP A 157 -6.57 19.97 14.95
N PRO A 158 -5.22 20.04 14.96
CA PRO A 158 -4.41 19.59 13.83
C PRO A 158 -4.55 18.09 13.53
N GLY A 159 -4.75 17.25 14.55
CA GLY A 159 -4.97 15.81 14.39
C GLY A 159 -6.32 15.51 13.74
N GLU A 160 -7.40 16.17 14.19
CA GLU A 160 -8.70 16.12 13.51
C GLU A 160 -8.62 16.65 12.07
N ALA A 161 -7.89 17.75 11.85
CA ALA A 161 -7.65 18.29 10.52
C ALA A 161 -6.98 17.22 9.63
N ALA A 162 -5.89 16.60 10.08
CA ALA A 162 -5.25 15.50 9.36
C ALA A 162 -6.22 14.32 9.09
N GLN A 163 -7.03 13.91 10.07
CA GLN A 163 -7.92 12.74 9.91
C GLN A 163 -8.99 12.90 8.83
N ARG A 164 -9.51 14.11 8.61
CA ARG A 164 -10.43 14.37 7.47
C ARG A 164 -9.72 14.86 6.19
N VAL A 165 -8.39 15.04 6.18
CA VAL A 165 -7.60 15.07 4.94
C VAL A 165 -7.38 13.63 4.47
N ALA A 166 -6.86 12.76 5.34
CA ALA A 166 -6.66 11.33 5.06
C ALA A 166 -7.93 10.64 4.54
N ARG A 167 -9.08 10.84 5.20
CA ARG A 167 -10.37 10.33 4.70
C ARG A 167 -10.76 10.89 3.33
N HIS A 168 -10.44 12.14 3.02
CA HIS A 168 -10.72 12.73 1.71
C HIS A 168 -9.81 12.15 0.62
N VAL A 169 -8.53 11.91 0.92
CA VAL A 169 -7.59 11.21 0.03
C VAL A 169 -8.12 9.81 -0.31
N VAL A 170 -8.43 9.01 0.71
CA VAL A 170 -8.99 7.65 0.54
C VAL A 170 -10.32 7.69 -0.22
N GLN A 171 -11.22 8.64 0.08
CA GLN A 171 -12.49 8.79 -0.64
C GLN A 171 -12.29 9.19 -2.11
N THR A 172 -11.36 10.10 -2.41
CA THR A 172 -11.10 10.56 -3.78
C THR A 172 -10.58 9.42 -4.66
N LEU A 173 -9.62 8.66 -4.13
CA LEU A 173 -8.91 7.61 -4.87
C LEU A 173 -9.67 6.28 -4.93
N SER A 174 -10.16 5.78 -3.78
CA SER A 174 -10.75 4.44 -3.65
C SER A 174 -12.24 4.36 -3.98
N ASN A 175 -12.96 5.49 -4.11
CA ASN A 175 -14.38 5.44 -4.47
C ASN A 175 -14.58 4.89 -5.88
N VAL A 176 -15.59 4.03 -6.05
CA VAL A 176 -15.99 3.47 -7.35
C VAL A 176 -17.21 4.23 -7.86
N ASP A 177 -17.13 4.75 -9.08
CA ASP A 177 -18.26 5.35 -9.81
C ASP A 177 -18.32 4.82 -11.26
N GLY A 178 -19.09 5.47 -12.14
CA GLY A 178 -19.24 5.05 -13.55
C GLY A 178 -17.97 5.14 -14.39
N GLU A 179 -16.97 5.92 -13.94
CA GLU A 179 -15.63 6.01 -14.52
C GLU A 179 -14.62 5.10 -13.77
N GLY A 180 -15.08 4.29 -12.81
CA GLY A 180 -14.27 3.32 -12.07
C GLY A 180 -13.70 3.91 -10.77
N TYR A 181 -12.43 3.62 -10.50
CA TYR A 181 -11.68 4.08 -9.32
C TYR A 181 -10.31 4.60 -9.76
N VAL A 182 -9.59 5.33 -8.90
CA VAL A 182 -8.23 5.82 -9.22
C VAL A 182 -7.18 4.81 -8.75
N PHE A 183 -7.16 4.54 -7.44
CA PHE A 183 -6.34 3.54 -6.78
C PHE A 183 -7.08 3.01 -5.55
N ARG A 184 -6.83 1.77 -5.18
CA ARG A 184 -7.18 1.27 -3.85
C ARG A 184 -6.06 1.66 -2.91
N VAL A 185 -6.40 2.33 -1.82
CA VAL A 185 -5.45 2.83 -0.82
C VAL A 185 -5.48 1.89 0.38
N ASP A 186 -4.36 1.20 0.64
CA ASP A 186 -4.11 0.50 1.90
C ASP A 186 -3.29 1.42 2.82
N LEU A 187 -3.61 1.42 4.12
CA LEU A 187 -2.93 2.22 5.13
C LEU A 187 -2.33 1.35 6.24
N ARG A 188 -2.26 0.02 6.07
CA ARG A 188 -1.78 -0.94 7.08
C ARG A 188 -0.29 -0.86 7.38
N LEU A 189 0.53 -0.29 6.49
CA LEU A 189 1.98 -0.11 6.72
C LEU A 189 2.33 1.03 7.68
N ARG A 190 1.36 1.84 8.13
CA ARG A 190 1.61 2.94 9.09
C ARG A 190 1.89 2.40 10.50
N PRO A 191 2.68 3.12 11.33
CA PRO A 191 2.92 2.78 12.74
C PRO A 191 1.66 2.33 13.49
N ALA A 192 1.73 1.17 14.16
CA ALA A 192 0.67 0.60 15.00
C ALA A 192 -0.75 0.62 14.36
N SER A 193 -0.85 0.17 13.10
CA SER A 193 -2.01 0.36 12.21
C SER A 193 -3.36 -0.19 12.68
N GLU A 194 -3.40 -1.06 13.69
CA GLU A 194 -4.64 -1.50 14.35
C GLU A 194 -5.30 -0.40 15.19
N VAL A 195 -4.49 0.46 15.82
CA VAL A 195 -4.94 1.44 16.84
C VAL A 195 -4.63 2.89 16.46
N SER A 196 -3.76 3.12 15.48
CA SER A 196 -3.33 4.45 15.09
C SER A 196 -4.32 5.16 14.15
N PRO A 197 -4.37 6.51 14.18
CA PRO A 197 -5.13 7.29 13.21
C PRO A 197 -4.67 7.05 11.76
N LEU A 198 -5.49 7.43 10.77
CA LEU A 198 -5.19 7.24 9.34
C LEU A 198 -4.02 8.09 8.86
N ALA A 199 -3.86 9.28 9.46
CA ALA A 199 -2.65 10.09 9.35
C ALA A 199 -2.06 10.32 10.75
N ILE A 200 -0.73 10.18 10.86
CA ILE A 200 0.01 10.22 12.12
C ILE A 200 0.91 11.46 12.13
N SER A 201 1.11 12.11 13.29
CA SER A 201 2.02 13.27 13.33
C SER A 201 3.47 12.83 13.13
N ILE A 202 4.28 13.65 12.46
CA ILE A 202 5.70 13.37 12.20
C ILE A 202 6.42 12.97 13.50
N ASN A 203 6.20 13.72 14.58
CA ASN A 203 6.82 13.45 15.89
C ASN A 203 6.42 12.08 16.47
N ALA A 204 5.15 11.67 16.35
CA ALA A 204 4.70 10.36 16.82
C ALA A 204 5.27 9.20 15.98
N ALA A 205 5.39 9.41 14.66
CA ALA A 205 6.04 8.44 13.77
C ALA A 205 7.55 8.31 14.08
N LEU A 206 8.25 9.42 14.33
CA LEU A 206 9.66 9.40 14.77
C LEU A 206 9.83 8.60 16.07
N THR A 207 9.01 8.89 17.10
CA THR A 207 9.04 8.15 18.38
C THR A 207 8.84 6.64 18.20
N HIS A 208 7.97 6.21 17.27
CA HIS A 208 7.79 4.78 16.94
C HIS A 208 9.05 4.18 16.33
N TYR A 209 9.63 4.81 15.29
CA TYR A 209 10.83 4.30 14.60
C TYR A 209 12.11 4.36 15.43
N GLU A 210 12.17 5.21 16.45
CA GLU A 210 13.27 5.26 17.43
C GLU A 210 13.18 4.15 18.49
N SER A 211 11.97 3.74 18.91
CA SER A 211 11.77 2.95 20.14
C SER A 211 11.14 1.57 19.98
N SER A 212 10.26 1.39 18.98
CA SER A 212 9.27 0.30 18.96
C SER A 212 9.18 -0.44 17.63
N ALA A 213 9.86 0.03 16.59
CA ALA A 213 9.67 -0.46 15.23
C ALA A 213 10.33 -1.82 14.92
N LEU A 214 9.64 -2.58 14.07
CA LEU A 214 9.86 -4.01 13.85
C LEU A 214 10.84 -4.32 12.70
N ALA A 215 11.29 -5.58 12.66
CA ALA A 215 12.17 -6.13 11.63
C ALA A 215 11.64 -5.94 10.20
N TRP A 216 10.34 -6.10 9.99
CA TRP A 216 9.71 -5.99 8.68
C TRP A 216 9.53 -4.53 8.23
N GLU A 217 9.29 -3.60 9.17
CA GLU A 217 9.18 -2.16 8.85
C GLU A 217 10.49 -1.65 8.25
N ARG A 218 11.62 -2.02 8.85
CA ARG A 218 12.97 -1.78 8.32
C ARG A 218 13.11 -2.22 6.86
N ALA A 219 12.59 -3.40 6.50
CA ALA A 219 12.62 -3.90 5.13
C ALA A 219 11.68 -3.10 4.19
N ALA A 220 10.49 -2.73 4.65
CA ALA A 220 9.57 -1.88 3.90
C ALA A 220 10.17 -0.49 3.59
N PHE A 221 10.89 0.10 4.55
CA PHE A 221 11.54 1.41 4.40
C PHE A 221 12.77 1.43 3.48
N ILE A 222 13.30 0.29 3.04
CA ILE A 222 14.36 0.23 2.00
C ILE A 222 13.91 0.96 0.73
N ARG A 223 12.64 0.75 0.33
CA ARG A 223 12.08 1.32 -0.90
C ARG A 223 11.44 2.69 -0.69
N ALA A 224 11.45 3.24 0.53
CA ALA A 224 10.62 4.39 0.88
C ALA A 224 11.10 5.72 0.29
N ARG A 225 10.14 6.58 -0.09
CA ARG A 225 10.35 7.97 -0.55
C ARG A 225 9.17 8.85 -0.17
N ALA A 226 9.38 10.17 -0.07
CA ALA A 226 8.27 11.10 -0.17
C ALA A 226 7.70 11.07 -1.60
N CYS A 227 6.36 11.05 -1.74
CA CYS A 227 5.71 10.91 -3.05
C CYS A 227 4.65 11.98 -3.35
N ALA A 228 4.05 12.61 -2.34
CA ALA A 228 3.02 13.63 -2.50
C ALA A 228 2.89 14.53 -1.26
N GLY A 229 2.34 15.74 -1.44
CA GLY A 229 2.21 16.74 -0.40
C GLY A 229 3.55 17.38 -0.04
N ASP A 230 3.83 17.52 1.25
CA ASP A 230 5.08 18.11 1.73
C ASP A 230 6.29 17.17 1.55
N ILE A 231 6.83 17.14 0.33
CA ILE A 231 8.01 16.37 -0.06
C ILE A 231 9.23 16.75 0.81
N ALA A 232 9.36 18.03 1.16
CA ALA A 232 10.49 18.52 1.93
C ALA A 232 10.47 17.99 3.38
N ALA A 233 9.32 18.01 4.05
CA ALA A 233 9.15 17.38 5.35
C ALA A 233 9.28 15.84 5.26
N GLY A 234 8.82 15.23 4.16
CA GLY A 234 8.89 13.79 3.95
C GLY A 234 10.32 13.26 3.83
N GLU A 235 11.17 13.90 3.02
CA GLU A 235 12.59 13.50 2.91
C GLU A 235 13.41 13.90 4.16
N GLN A 236 13.01 14.93 4.92
CA GLN A 236 13.56 15.20 6.26
C GLN A 236 13.25 14.07 7.25
N PHE A 237 12.01 13.59 7.28
CA PHE A 237 11.62 12.43 8.09
C PHE A 237 12.41 11.16 7.69
N LEU A 238 12.53 10.88 6.39
CA LEU A 238 13.32 9.75 5.88
C LEU A 238 14.83 9.89 6.15
N ALA A 239 15.35 11.12 6.26
CA ALA A 239 16.71 11.37 6.73
C ALA A 239 16.86 11.10 8.23
N ALA A 240 15.88 11.46 9.06
CA ALA A 240 15.87 11.21 10.50
C ALA A 240 15.82 9.72 10.83
N ILE A 241 14.91 8.94 10.21
CA ILE A 241 14.83 7.48 10.44
C ILE A 241 15.91 6.67 9.68
N ARG A 242 16.82 7.33 8.94
CA ARG A 242 17.88 6.66 8.17
C ARG A 242 18.77 5.72 9.02
N PRO A 243 19.11 6.01 10.29
CA PRO A 243 19.82 5.07 11.16
C PRO A 243 18.95 3.89 11.62
N PHE A 244 17.63 4.09 11.78
CA PHE A 244 16.70 3.00 12.03
C PHE A 244 16.68 2.02 10.85
N VAL A 245 16.70 2.47 9.61
CA VAL A 245 16.74 1.58 8.43
C VAL A 245 18.13 0.93 8.29
N TRP A 246 19.17 1.76 8.17
CA TRP A 246 20.50 1.35 7.69
C TRP A 246 21.52 1.18 8.84
N ARG A 247 21.31 0.16 9.69
CA ARG A 247 22.21 -0.24 10.79
C ARG A 247 23.68 -0.39 10.31
N LYS A 248 24.60 0.46 10.80
CA LYS A 248 26.04 0.39 10.46
C LYS A 248 26.72 -0.90 10.94
N SER A 249 26.30 -1.39 12.10
CA SER A 249 26.75 -2.65 12.71
C SER A 249 25.55 -3.58 12.86
N LEU A 250 25.79 -4.88 12.66
CA LEU A 250 24.81 -5.93 12.87
C LEU A 250 25.39 -6.90 13.90
N ASP A 251 24.63 -7.14 14.96
CA ASP A 251 24.92 -8.18 15.94
C ASP A 251 24.27 -9.51 15.52
N PHE A 252 24.52 -10.57 16.30
CA PHE A 252 23.92 -11.88 16.08
C PHE A 252 22.37 -11.86 16.14
N GLY A 253 21.78 -10.91 16.88
CA GLY A 253 20.34 -10.71 16.95
C GLY A 253 19.78 -10.20 15.62
N ALA A 254 20.38 -9.15 15.06
CA ALA A 254 20.01 -8.58 13.77
C ALA A 254 20.23 -9.57 12.60
N ILE A 255 21.30 -10.38 12.63
CA ILE A 255 21.53 -11.43 11.63
C ILE A 255 20.48 -12.53 11.74
N ALA A 256 20.16 -13.00 12.96
CA ALA A 256 19.10 -13.99 13.18
C ALA A 256 17.70 -13.45 12.84
N GLU A 257 17.45 -12.16 13.04
CA GLU A 257 16.25 -11.41 12.64
C GLU A 257 16.08 -11.40 11.12
N ILE A 258 17.13 -11.05 10.36
CA ILE A 258 17.13 -11.13 8.90
C ILE A 258 16.88 -12.57 8.43
N GLY A 259 17.61 -13.55 8.95
CA GLY A 259 17.42 -14.96 8.57
C GLY A 259 16.03 -15.54 8.90
N ARG A 260 15.38 -15.07 9.98
CA ARG A 260 13.96 -15.39 10.26
C ARG A 260 13.06 -14.79 9.17
N LEU A 261 13.29 -13.53 8.81
CA LEU A 261 12.50 -12.84 7.78
C LEU A 261 12.61 -13.57 6.43
N THR A 262 13.82 -13.96 5.99
CA THR A 262 14.04 -14.76 4.76
C THR A 262 13.30 -16.10 4.79
N ARG A 263 13.35 -16.85 5.90
CA ARG A 263 12.60 -18.11 6.04
C ARG A 263 11.08 -17.88 6.07
N GLN A 264 10.61 -16.78 6.67
CA GLN A 264 9.18 -16.44 6.73
C GLN A 264 8.62 -16.08 5.35
N ILE A 265 9.41 -15.45 4.46
CA ILE A 265 9.02 -15.24 3.05
C ILE A 265 8.75 -16.60 2.37
N ARG A 266 9.74 -17.51 2.36
CA ARG A 266 9.63 -18.87 1.79
C ARG A 266 8.45 -19.65 2.40
N ALA A 267 8.26 -19.60 3.72
CA ALA A 267 7.17 -20.29 4.41
C ALA A 267 5.78 -19.65 4.19
N SER A 268 5.73 -18.38 3.76
CA SER A 268 4.49 -17.68 3.39
C SER A 268 4.13 -17.83 1.91
N ALA A 269 4.80 -18.74 1.19
CA ALA A 269 4.52 -18.99 -0.21
C ALA A 269 3.08 -19.51 -0.43
N ARG A 270 2.48 -19.16 -1.56
CA ARG A 270 1.10 -19.53 -1.91
C ARG A 270 0.99 -20.00 -3.36
N GLY A 271 -0.02 -20.79 -3.64
CA GLY A 271 -0.20 -21.54 -4.90
C GLY A 271 0.04 -23.03 -4.70
N THR A 272 0.06 -23.77 -5.80
CA THR A 272 0.50 -25.17 -5.87
C THR A 272 2.03 -25.26 -5.83
N GLU A 273 2.59 -26.37 -5.32
CA GLU A 273 4.05 -26.60 -5.35
C GLU A 273 4.58 -26.78 -6.78
N ALA A 274 3.78 -27.40 -7.65
CA ALA A 274 4.00 -27.41 -9.09
C ALA A 274 3.41 -26.15 -9.74
N VAL A 275 4.12 -25.56 -10.70
CA VAL A 275 3.62 -24.44 -11.51
C VAL A 275 2.48 -24.92 -12.42
N GLY A 276 1.42 -24.13 -12.53
CA GLY A 276 0.24 -24.46 -13.30
C GLY A 276 -0.94 -23.53 -13.00
N PRO A 277 -2.17 -23.89 -13.44
CA PRO A 277 -3.38 -23.09 -13.21
C PRO A 277 -3.61 -22.82 -11.71
N GLY A 278 -3.62 -21.55 -11.31
CA GLY A 278 -3.73 -21.11 -9.92
C GLY A 278 -2.41 -20.77 -9.20
N PHE A 279 -1.24 -21.05 -9.81
CA PHE A 279 0.07 -20.67 -9.24
C PHE A 279 0.23 -19.14 -9.14
N ASP A 280 0.67 -18.63 -7.99
CA ASP A 280 0.85 -17.20 -7.70
C ASP A 280 2.27 -16.75 -8.13
N LEU A 281 2.38 -15.95 -9.20
CA LEU A 281 3.65 -15.42 -9.72
C LEU A 281 4.39 -14.52 -8.74
N LYS A 282 3.70 -13.94 -7.76
CA LYS A 282 4.29 -13.05 -6.75
C LYS A 282 4.68 -13.80 -5.50
N LYS A 283 3.85 -14.72 -5.00
CA LYS A 283 4.04 -15.44 -3.73
C LYS A 283 4.49 -16.89 -3.88
N GLY A 284 4.47 -17.51 -5.06
CA GLY A 284 4.97 -18.87 -5.26
C GLY A 284 6.48 -18.97 -5.07
N ARG A 285 6.99 -20.19 -4.85
CA ARG A 285 8.45 -20.46 -4.84
C ARG A 285 9.04 -20.01 -6.18
N GLY A 286 10.11 -19.23 -6.14
CA GLY A 286 10.73 -18.63 -7.32
C GLY A 286 9.99 -17.41 -7.88
N GLY A 287 8.93 -16.96 -7.23
CA GLY A 287 8.13 -15.81 -7.65
C GLY A 287 8.78 -14.46 -7.38
N ILE A 288 8.14 -13.40 -7.88
CA ILE A 288 8.63 -12.01 -7.89
C ILE A 288 9.11 -11.57 -6.49
N ARG A 289 8.36 -11.88 -5.43
CA ARG A 289 8.67 -11.47 -4.05
C ARG A 289 9.99 -12.07 -3.55
N GLU A 290 10.39 -13.24 -4.03
CA GLU A 290 11.65 -13.86 -3.64
C GLU A 290 12.84 -13.17 -4.30
N ILE A 291 12.70 -12.67 -5.53
CA ILE A 291 13.72 -11.83 -6.18
C ILE A 291 13.84 -10.47 -5.46
N GLU A 292 12.70 -9.84 -5.17
CA GLU A 292 12.65 -8.57 -4.41
C GLU A 292 13.32 -8.73 -3.04
N PHE A 293 13.06 -9.85 -2.37
CA PHE A 293 13.58 -10.11 -1.02
C PHE A 293 15.02 -10.64 -1.02
N TYR A 294 15.49 -11.29 -2.09
CA TYR A 294 16.90 -11.63 -2.28
C TYR A 294 17.74 -10.36 -2.25
N ALA A 295 17.37 -9.38 -3.10
CA ALA A 295 18.00 -8.06 -3.11
C ALA A 295 17.90 -7.37 -1.73
N GLN A 296 16.71 -7.28 -1.13
CA GLN A 296 16.51 -6.64 0.17
C GLN A 296 17.32 -7.32 1.31
N THR A 297 17.50 -8.64 1.29
CA THR A 297 18.32 -9.35 2.29
C THR A 297 19.76 -8.82 2.28
N HIS A 298 20.39 -8.73 1.11
CA HIS A 298 21.73 -8.16 1.01
C HIS A 298 21.75 -6.65 1.35
N GLN A 299 20.71 -5.89 1.00
CA GLN A 299 20.61 -4.48 1.41
C GLN A 299 20.58 -4.32 2.94
N LEU A 300 19.85 -5.19 3.66
CA LEU A 300 19.82 -5.20 5.13
C LEU A 300 21.19 -5.55 5.74
N ILE A 301 21.95 -6.46 5.12
CA ILE A 301 23.26 -6.93 5.62
C ILE A 301 24.40 -5.92 5.32
N HIS A 302 24.37 -5.30 4.14
CA HIS A 302 25.51 -4.54 3.60
C HIS A 302 25.23 -3.03 3.46
N GLY A 303 23.99 -2.60 3.20
CA GLY A 303 23.63 -1.21 2.92
C GLY A 303 23.87 -0.24 4.08
N GLY A 304 23.96 -0.72 5.31
CA GLY A 304 24.43 0.06 6.46
C GLY A 304 25.86 0.59 6.31
N ARG A 305 26.74 -0.18 5.66
CA ARG A 305 28.17 0.11 5.43
C ARG A 305 28.46 0.59 4.01
N GLN A 306 27.67 0.17 3.02
CA GLN A 306 27.82 0.54 1.61
C GLN A 306 26.62 1.37 1.13
N PRO A 307 26.71 2.72 1.11
CA PRO A 307 25.60 3.58 0.69
C PRO A 307 25.11 3.36 -0.75
N ALA A 308 25.97 2.86 -1.65
CA ALA A 308 25.62 2.53 -3.02
C ALA A 308 24.52 1.47 -3.14
N LEU A 309 24.36 0.60 -2.13
CA LEU A 309 23.30 -0.42 -2.10
C LEU A 309 21.94 0.11 -1.63
N ARG A 310 21.79 1.41 -1.33
CA ARG A 310 20.53 2.00 -0.82
C ARG A 310 19.56 2.38 -1.95
N LEU A 311 19.57 1.61 -3.02
CA LEU A 311 18.71 1.76 -4.19
C LEU A 311 17.30 1.24 -3.87
N ARG A 312 16.28 1.85 -4.48
CA ARG A 312 14.88 1.46 -4.24
C ARG A 312 14.41 0.37 -5.20
N GLY A 313 14.81 0.44 -6.48
CA GLY A 313 14.45 -0.51 -7.53
C GLY A 313 15.19 -1.85 -7.43
N THR A 314 14.50 -2.94 -7.76
CA THR A 314 14.96 -4.33 -7.68
C THR A 314 16.16 -4.58 -8.59
N ARG A 315 16.03 -4.23 -9.88
CA ARG A 315 17.06 -4.50 -10.89
C ARG A 315 18.37 -3.78 -10.58
N ALA A 316 18.31 -2.45 -10.42
CA ALA A 316 19.48 -1.64 -10.07
C ALA A 316 20.17 -2.09 -8.76
N THR A 317 19.41 -2.67 -7.82
CA THR A 317 19.99 -3.27 -6.60
C THR A 317 20.75 -4.55 -6.91
N LEU A 318 20.22 -5.45 -7.75
CA LEU A 318 20.93 -6.67 -8.18
C LEU A 318 22.22 -6.31 -8.95
N ASP A 319 22.14 -5.34 -9.86
CA ASP A 319 23.30 -4.85 -10.61
C ASP A 319 24.39 -4.29 -9.67
N ALA A 320 23.99 -3.47 -8.68
CA ALA A 320 24.91 -2.92 -7.67
C ALA A 320 25.47 -3.96 -6.69
N LEU A 321 24.76 -5.07 -6.45
CA LEU A 321 25.26 -6.19 -5.64
C LEU A 321 26.32 -7.02 -6.38
N ALA A 322 26.20 -7.14 -7.71
CA ALA A 322 27.22 -7.75 -8.56
C ALA A 322 28.49 -6.88 -8.64
N GLU A 323 28.34 -5.58 -8.89
CA GLU A 323 29.46 -4.62 -8.92
C GLU A 323 30.20 -4.55 -7.57
N ALA A 324 29.48 -4.70 -6.46
CA ALA A 324 30.07 -4.79 -5.11
C ALA A 324 30.72 -6.15 -4.78
N GLY A 325 30.67 -7.13 -5.69
CA GLY A 325 31.20 -8.48 -5.47
C GLY A 325 30.46 -9.30 -4.40
N LEU A 326 29.20 -8.95 -4.10
CA LEU A 326 28.38 -9.57 -3.06
C LEU A 326 27.44 -10.67 -3.57
N VAL A 327 27.18 -10.67 -4.88
CA VAL A 327 26.36 -11.64 -5.62
C VAL A 327 27.09 -11.96 -6.94
N PRO A 328 27.11 -13.22 -7.42
CA PRO A 328 27.72 -13.52 -8.72
C PRO A 328 27.03 -12.76 -9.87
N PRO A 329 27.76 -12.18 -10.83
CA PRO A 329 27.16 -11.43 -11.94
C PRO A 329 26.15 -12.25 -12.77
N GLU A 330 26.38 -13.55 -12.91
CA GLU A 330 25.47 -14.49 -13.57
C GLU A 330 24.13 -14.66 -12.83
N ASP A 331 24.16 -14.65 -11.49
CA ASP A 331 22.97 -14.76 -10.64
C ASP A 331 22.20 -13.44 -10.59
N ALA A 332 22.90 -12.31 -10.45
CA ALA A 332 22.29 -10.99 -10.54
C ALA A 332 21.60 -10.77 -11.90
N ARG A 333 22.26 -11.16 -13.00
CA ARG A 333 21.67 -11.11 -14.35
C ARG A 333 20.46 -12.03 -14.49
N LEU A 334 20.55 -13.30 -14.06
CA LEU A 334 19.43 -14.24 -14.14
C LEU A 334 18.23 -13.77 -13.30
N LEU A 335 18.47 -13.31 -12.07
CA LEU A 335 17.44 -12.77 -11.19
C LEU A 335 16.81 -11.50 -11.79
N GLY A 336 17.60 -10.64 -12.43
CA GLY A 336 17.11 -9.45 -13.13
C GLY A 336 16.23 -9.78 -14.34
N GLU A 337 16.68 -10.66 -15.22
CA GLU A 337 15.91 -11.14 -16.39
C GLU A 337 14.63 -11.86 -15.96
N SER A 338 14.70 -12.68 -14.91
CA SER A 338 13.56 -13.36 -14.29
C SER A 338 12.55 -12.37 -13.69
N TYR A 339 13.03 -11.31 -13.03
CA TYR A 339 12.17 -10.25 -12.48
C TYR A 339 11.41 -9.57 -13.60
N ASP A 340 12.12 -9.08 -14.63
CA ASP A 340 11.51 -8.37 -15.76
C ASP A 340 10.43 -9.24 -16.43
N ARG A 341 10.72 -10.53 -16.66
CA ARG A 341 9.78 -11.44 -17.34
C ARG A 341 8.57 -11.80 -16.48
N LEU A 342 8.76 -12.17 -15.21
CA LEU A 342 7.64 -12.44 -14.29
C LEU A 342 6.76 -11.19 -14.09
N ARG A 343 7.36 -10.00 -14.03
CA ARG A 343 6.64 -8.72 -13.99
C ARG A 343 5.84 -8.45 -15.26
N THR A 344 6.40 -8.76 -16.42
CA THR A 344 5.72 -8.66 -17.72
C THR A 344 4.50 -9.60 -17.76
N ILE A 345 4.66 -10.86 -17.37
CA ILE A 345 3.54 -11.82 -17.30
C ILE A 345 2.49 -11.35 -16.28
N GLU A 346 2.91 -10.90 -15.08
CA GLU A 346 2.03 -10.31 -14.05
C GLU A 346 1.21 -9.13 -14.61
N HIS A 347 1.79 -8.32 -15.52
CA HIS A 347 1.05 -7.27 -16.23
C HIS A 347 -0.05 -7.84 -17.15
N ARG A 348 0.25 -8.86 -17.97
CA ARG A 348 -0.73 -9.47 -18.89
C ARG A 348 -1.95 -10.02 -18.15
N LEU A 349 -1.73 -10.69 -17.02
CA LEU A 349 -2.82 -11.23 -16.19
C LEU A 349 -3.76 -10.12 -15.68
N GLN A 350 -3.21 -8.95 -15.35
CA GLN A 350 -4.00 -7.80 -14.88
C GLN A 350 -4.71 -7.08 -16.04
N MET A 351 -4.06 -6.95 -17.21
CA MET A 351 -4.61 -6.32 -18.42
C MET A 351 -5.94 -6.94 -18.89
N LEU A 352 -6.16 -8.25 -18.69
CA LEU A 352 -7.36 -8.96 -19.14
C LEU A 352 -8.66 -8.27 -18.69
N ARG A 353 -8.72 -7.84 -17.42
CA ARG A 353 -9.96 -7.41 -16.73
C ARG A 353 -9.77 -6.21 -15.77
N ASP A 354 -8.58 -5.59 -15.70
CA ASP A 354 -8.18 -4.66 -14.64
C ASP A 354 -8.44 -5.21 -13.22
N HIS A 355 -8.01 -6.46 -13.04
CA HIS A 355 -8.09 -7.14 -11.76
C HIS A 355 -6.70 -7.23 -11.14
N GLN A 356 -6.60 -6.99 -9.83
CA GLN A 356 -5.45 -7.38 -9.02
C GLN A 356 -5.39 -8.91 -8.90
N THR A 357 -4.74 -9.53 -9.88
CA THR A 357 -4.31 -10.92 -9.79
C THR A 357 -2.79 -10.99 -9.81
N HIS A 358 -2.27 -11.98 -9.10
CA HIS A 358 -0.91 -12.48 -9.22
C HIS A 358 -0.90 -13.94 -9.70
N SER A 359 -2.06 -14.61 -9.77
CA SER A 359 -2.18 -16.03 -10.07
C SER A 359 -2.49 -16.29 -11.54
N LEU A 360 -1.81 -17.29 -12.12
CA LEU A 360 -2.19 -17.88 -13.40
C LEU A 360 -3.67 -18.33 -13.35
N PRO A 361 -4.50 -18.04 -14.36
CA PRO A 361 -5.91 -18.41 -14.34
C PRO A 361 -6.13 -19.91 -14.16
N SER A 362 -7.06 -20.29 -13.28
CA SER A 362 -7.52 -21.69 -13.13
C SER A 362 -8.47 -22.14 -14.26
N ASP A 363 -8.99 -21.17 -15.01
CA ASP A 363 -9.82 -21.37 -16.20
C ASP A 363 -8.91 -21.49 -17.44
N PRO A 364 -8.96 -22.60 -18.21
CA PRO A 364 -8.14 -22.78 -19.40
C PRO A 364 -8.34 -21.68 -20.45
N GLU A 365 -9.55 -21.19 -20.68
CA GLU A 365 -9.80 -20.15 -21.70
C GLU A 365 -9.13 -18.81 -21.32
N ALA A 366 -9.23 -18.42 -20.05
CA ALA A 366 -8.52 -17.24 -19.55
C ALA A 366 -6.99 -17.41 -19.49
N LEU A 367 -6.47 -18.63 -19.29
CA LEU A 367 -5.03 -18.91 -19.34
C LEU A 367 -4.51 -18.81 -20.79
N ASP A 368 -5.26 -19.36 -21.74
CA ASP A 368 -4.96 -19.25 -23.17
C ASP A 368 -5.03 -17.79 -23.64
N ALA A 369 -6.04 -17.03 -23.18
CA ALA A 369 -6.14 -15.59 -23.46
C ALA A 369 -4.95 -14.80 -22.87
N ALA A 370 -4.48 -15.15 -21.67
CA ALA A 370 -3.28 -14.52 -21.09
C ALA A 370 -2.03 -14.77 -21.95
N ALA A 371 -1.82 -16.01 -22.38
CA ALA A 371 -0.70 -16.40 -23.23
C ALA A 371 -0.76 -15.71 -24.61
N ARG A 372 -1.92 -15.75 -25.27
CA ARG A 372 -2.13 -15.13 -26.59
C ARG A 372 -2.07 -13.61 -26.56
N LEU A 373 -2.46 -12.98 -25.44
CA LEU A 373 -2.26 -11.54 -25.21
C LEU A 373 -0.77 -11.18 -25.17
N ASP A 374 0.04 -12.01 -24.50
CA ASP A 374 1.48 -11.83 -24.39
C ASP A 374 2.24 -12.12 -25.71
N GLY A 375 1.65 -12.93 -26.60
CA GLY A 375 2.24 -13.36 -27.87
C GLY A 375 2.71 -14.82 -27.89
N LEU A 376 2.45 -15.58 -26.83
CA LEU A 376 2.71 -17.02 -26.75
C LEU A 376 1.63 -17.84 -27.49
N ALA A 377 1.96 -19.09 -27.81
CA ALA A 377 1.12 -19.96 -28.64
C ALA A 377 -0.17 -20.42 -27.93
N ASP A 378 -0.11 -20.72 -26.64
CA ASP A 378 -1.20 -21.23 -25.80
C ASP A 378 -0.81 -21.15 -24.31
N GLY A 379 -1.76 -21.50 -23.43
CA GLY A 379 -1.57 -21.50 -21.98
C GLY A 379 -0.57 -22.54 -21.45
N ALA A 380 -0.23 -23.59 -22.21
CA ALA A 380 0.76 -24.58 -21.81
C ALA A 380 2.19 -24.02 -21.94
N ALA A 381 2.48 -23.33 -23.06
CA ALA A 381 3.75 -22.62 -23.25
C ALA A 381 4.01 -21.58 -22.14
N LEU A 382 2.96 -20.87 -21.69
CA LEU A 382 3.06 -19.93 -20.56
C LEU A 382 3.37 -20.63 -19.23
N VAL A 383 2.78 -21.79 -18.97
CA VAL A 383 3.06 -22.59 -17.75
C VAL A 383 4.49 -23.14 -17.77
N GLU A 384 4.97 -23.61 -18.93
CA GLU A 384 6.35 -24.11 -19.10
C GLU A 384 7.39 -23.02 -18.86
N GLU A 385 7.20 -21.82 -19.42
CA GLU A 385 8.12 -20.70 -19.22
C GLU A 385 8.19 -20.26 -17.74
N VAL A 386 7.02 -20.13 -17.08
CA VAL A 386 6.97 -19.78 -15.66
C VAL A 386 7.64 -20.87 -14.81
N ALA A 387 7.48 -22.16 -15.16
CA ALA A 387 8.14 -23.26 -14.46
C ALA A 387 9.66 -23.17 -14.56
N ALA A 388 10.21 -22.93 -15.75
CA ALA A 388 11.66 -22.77 -15.95
C ALA A 388 12.23 -21.59 -15.15
N ILE A 389 11.57 -20.43 -15.19
CA ILE A 389 12.02 -19.23 -14.45
C ILE A 389 11.98 -19.46 -12.93
N THR A 390 10.85 -19.95 -12.41
CA THR A 390 10.65 -20.12 -10.96
C THR A 390 11.52 -21.24 -10.37
N GLN A 391 11.89 -22.26 -11.15
CA GLN A 391 12.88 -23.24 -10.74
C GLN A 391 14.24 -22.59 -10.43
N GLU A 392 14.76 -21.80 -11.37
CA GLU A 392 16.10 -21.18 -11.27
C GLU A 392 16.17 -20.06 -10.23
N VAL A 393 15.12 -19.24 -10.11
CA VAL A 393 15.01 -18.25 -9.02
C VAL A 393 14.90 -18.95 -7.67
N GLY A 394 14.05 -19.99 -7.59
CA GLY A 394 13.80 -20.74 -6.36
C GLY A 394 15.07 -21.36 -5.79
N ALA A 395 15.93 -21.93 -6.65
CA ALA A 395 17.22 -22.51 -6.24
C ALA A 395 18.18 -21.49 -5.61
N ARG A 396 18.27 -20.28 -6.20
CA ARG A 396 19.10 -19.18 -5.67
C ARG A 396 18.57 -18.64 -4.34
N TYR A 397 17.26 -18.57 -4.19
CA TYR A 397 16.65 -18.20 -2.92
C TYR A 397 16.84 -19.28 -1.84
N ASP A 398 16.81 -20.57 -2.20
CA ASP A 398 17.15 -21.65 -1.24
C ASP A 398 18.62 -21.57 -0.79
N ALA A 399 19.56 -21.28 -1.69
CA ALA A 399 20.97 -21.05 -1.32
C ALA A 399 21.11 -19.85 -0.34
N LEU A 400 20.38 -18.75 -0.57
CA LEU A 400 20.34 -17.60 0.34
C LEU A 400 19.74 -17.96 1.71
N VAL A 401 18.66 -18.76 1.74
CA VAL A 401 18.03 -19.25 2.97
C VAL A 401 18.98 -20.15 3.77
N MET A 402 19.73 -21.03 3.10
CA MET A 402 20.74 -21.88 3.74
C MET A 402 21.88 -21.04 4.32
N ALA A 403 22.44 -20.09 3.55
CA ALA A 403 23.51 -19.21 4.02
C ALA A 403 23.11 -18.32 5.21
N ASN A 404 21.83 -17.94 5.31
CA ASN A 404 21.28 -17.12 6.40
C ASN A 404 20.57 -17.95 7.50
N THR A 405 20.84 -19.26 7.58
CA THR A 405 20.35 -20.12 8.66
C THR A 405 21.49 -20.43 9.64
N PRO A 406 21.42 -19.97 10.91
CA PRO A 406 22.45 -20.26 11.90
C PRO A 406 22.61 -21.76 12.13
N LEU A 407 23.85 -22.25 12.14
CA LEU A 407 24.21 -23.67 12.35
C LEU A 407 23.91 -24.19 13.77
N GLN A 408 23.34 -23.37 14.66
CA GLN A 408 22.95 -23.74 16.02
C GLN A 408 21.59 -23.12 16.36
N ALA A 409 20.56 -23.96 16.46
CA ALA A 409 19.20 -23.55 16.85
C ALA A 409 18.41 -24.62 17.64
N ASP A 410 19.07 -25.64 18.22
CA ASP A 410 18.43 -26.66 19.09
C ASP A 410 18.01 -26.12 20.48
N ALA A 411 18.10 -24.80 20.69
CA ALA A 411 17.54 -24.13 21.87
C ALA A 411 16.07 -23.79 21.62
N ALA A 412 15.16 -24.72 21.95
CA ALA A 412 13.71 -24.52 21.88
C ALA A 412 13.21 -23.52 22.93
N VAL A 413 13.43 -22.22 22.67
CA VAL A 413 12.87 -21.13 23.47
C VAL A 413 11.35 -21.08 23.25
N ALA A 414 10.58 -21.45 24.27
CA ALA A 414 9.12 -21.43 24.21
C ALA A 414 8.61 -20.00 23.94
N MET A 415 7.96 -19.81 22.79
CA MET A 415 7.44 -18.51 22.37
C MET A 415 6.07 -18.22 23.00
N PRO A 416 5.77 -16.97 23.39
CA PRO A 416 4.38 -16.55 23.52
C PRO A 416 3.70 -16.61 22.14
N ALA A 417 2.43 -16.99 22.10
CA ALA A 417 1.72 -17.23 20.84
C ALA A 417 1.46 -15.91 20.06
N GLN A 418 2.36 -15.57 19.15
CA GLN A 418 2.19 -14.47 18.19
C GLN A 418 1.19 -14.86 17.09
N ALA A 419 -0.10 -14.78 17.40
CA ALA A 419 -1.16 -14.93 16.40
C ALA A 419 -1.14 -13.79 15.36
N SER A 420 -0.90 -12.55 15.80
CA SER A 420 -1.04 -11.35 14.96
C SER A 420 -0.15 -11.38 13.71
N LEU A 421 1.14 -11.71 13.85
CA LEU A 421 2.09 -11.70 12.72
C LEU A 421 1.75 -12.73 11.62
N ARG A 422 0.91 -13.73 11.94
CA ARG A 422 0.36 -14.65 10.95
C ARG A 422 -0.82 -13.99 10.23
N ASP A 423 -1.81 -13.56 11.00
CA ASP A 423 -3.06 -12.99 10.46
C ASP A 423 -2.79 -11.70 9.65
N GLU A 424 -1.88 -10.83 10.12
CA GLU A 424 -1.39 -9.63 9.42
C GLU A 424 -0.84 -9.95 8.02
N LEU A 425 -0.06 -11.03 7.86
CA LEU A 425 0.50 -11.46 6.58
C LEU A 425 -0.46 -12.27 5.71
N GLU A 426 -1.44 -12.95 6.32
CA GLU A 426 -2.47 -13.68 5.60
C GLU A 426 -3.52 -12.74 4.97
N ASP A 427 -3.81 -11.60 5.61
CA ASP A 427 -4.80 -10.61 5.14
C ASP A 427 -4.22 -9.52 4.21
N LEU A 428 -2.89 -9.43 4.07
CA LEU A 428 -2.17 -8.57 3.10
C LEU A 428 -2.30 -9.01 1.63
N ALA A 429 -3.41 -9.65 1.24
CA ALA A 429 -3.81 -9.92 -0.15
C ALA A 429 -5.31 -10.27 -0.34
N SER A 430 -6.17 -10.10 0.67
CA SER A 430 -7.60 -10.47 0.57
C SER A 430 -8.48 -9.23 0.36
N PRO A 431 -9.08 -9.02 -0.82
CA PRO A 431 -10.08 -7.97 -0.98
C PRO A 431 -11.38 -8.36 -0.27
N ILE A 432 -11.80 -7.56 0.71
CA ILE A 432 -13.12 -7.70 1.36
C ILE A 432 -14.21 -7.54 0.30
N ARG A 433 -14.88 -8.64 -0.07
CA ARG A 433 -16.08 -8.57 -0.91
C ARG A 433 -17.16 -7.77 -0.16
N PRO A 434 -17.75 -6.71 -0.74
CA PRO A 434 -18.90 -6.07 -0.14
C PRO A 434 -20.04 -7.09 -0.01
N ARG A 435 -20.48 -7.34 1.24
CA ARG A 435 -21.55 -8.30 1.54
C ARG A 435 -22.92 -7.70 1.21
N TRP A 436 -23.21 -7.62 -0.08
CA TRP A 436 -24.55 -7.31 -0.58
C TRP A 436 -25.57 -8.32 0.00
N PRO A 437 -26.72 -7.87 0.55
CA PRO A 437 -27.76 -8.78 0.99
C PRO A 437 -28.30 -9.58 -0.21
N SER A 438 -28.18 -10.90 -0.15
CA SER A 438 -28.70 -11.81 -1.18
C SER A 438 -30.23 -11.88 -1.07
N GLY A 439 -30.93 -10.95 -1.73
CA GLY A 439 -32.37 -11.03 -1.94
C GLY A 439 -32.73 -12.35 -2.64
N SER A 440 -33.64 -13.12 -2.06
CA SER A 440 -34.03 -14.44 -2.55
C SER A 440 -34.72 -14.36 -3.91
N ARG A 441 -34.19 -15.08 -4.90
CA ARG A 441 -34.90 -15.31 -6.18
C ARG A 441 -35.96 -16.39 -5.98
N ALA A 442 -37.20 -16.09 -6.36
CA ALA A 442 -38.25 -17.07 -6.63
C ALA A 442 -39.26 -16.48 -7.63
N GLY A 443 -39.74 -17.30 -8.57
CA GLY A 443 -40.85 -16.95 -9.48
C GLY A 443 -40.43 -16.42 -10.87
N SER A 444 -40.79 -17.17 -11.90
CA SER A 444 -40.73 -16.78 -13.32
C SER A 444 -41.95 -15.94 -13.73
N PRO A 445 -41.95 -15.25 -14.89
CA PRO A 445 -42.93 -14.19 -15.17
C PRO A 445 -44.28 -14.70 -15.70
N GLY A 446 -45.34 -13.96 -15.37
CA GLY A 446 -46.65 -14.03 -16.00
C GLY A 446 -47.30 -12.64 -15.94
N GLY A 447 -47.73 -12.09 -17.08
CA GLY A 447 -48.25 -10.74 -17.16
C GLY A 447 -49.77 -10.67 -17.00
N CYS A 448 -50.27 -9.61 -16.35
CA CYS A 448 -51.62 -9.10 -16.56
C CYS A 448 -51.80 -7.68 -15.97
N ALA A 449 -52.73 -6.92 -16.53
CA ALA A 449 -53.15 -5.58 -16.13
C ALA A 449 -54.62 -5.37 -16.57
N PRO A 450 -55.32 -4.31 -16.14
CA PRO A 450 -55.27 -3.60 -14.85
C PRO A 450 -56.67 -3.42 -14.21
N CYS A 451 -56.73 -3.24 -12.88
CA CYS A 451 -57.89 -2.68 -12.18
C CYS A 451 -57.42 -1.78 -11.01
N ALA A 452 -58.11 -0.72 -10.54
CA ALA A 452 -58.94 0.33 -11.13
C ALA A 452 -59.77 0.98 -9.99
N ARG A 453 -59.41 2.22 -9.56
CA ARG A 453 -60.20 3.13 -8.68
C ARG A 453 -60.37 2.60 -7.23
N THR A 454 -60.43 3.43 -6.17
CA THR A 454 -61.17 4.69 -5.99
C THR A 454 -60.44 5.76 -5.13
N GLN A 455 -61.10 6.91 -4.97
CA GLN A 455 -60.76 8.14 -4.26
C GLN A 455 -62.11 8.83 -3.86
N PRO A 456 -62.18 9.95 -3.08
CA PRO A 456 -61.22 10.54 -2.12
C PRO A 456 -61.86 11.17 -0.82
N ALA A 457 -61.01 11.75 0.04
CA ALA A 457 -61.24 12.97 0.84
C ALA A 457 -62.21 12.91 2.09
N PRO A 458 -62.53 14.03 2.79
CA PRO A 458 -61.67 14.52 3.90
C PRO A 458 -62.43 15.03 5.16
N ARG A 459 -61.72 15.46 6.22
CA ARG A 459 -62.12 16.61 7.08
C ARG A 459 -61.03 17.13 8.03
N SER A 460 -61.26 18.32 8.59
CA SER A 460 -60.31 19.18 9.30
C SER A 460 -60.70 19.46 10.76
N ARG A 461 -59.76 20.02 11.55
CA ARG A 461 -60.00 21.16 12.47
C ARG A 461 -58.70 21.78 12.98
N GLN A 462 -58.77 23.05 13.37
CA GLN A 462 -57.68 23.86 13.95
C GLN A 462 -57.94 24.09 15.45
N CYS A 463 -56.90 24.44 16.23
CA CYS A 463 -56.93 25.50 17.26
C CYS A 463 -55.53 25.78 17.86
N ALA A 464 -55.36 26.99 18.39
CA ALA A 464 -54.18 27.53 19.11
C ALA A 464 -54.67 28.82 19.88
N PRO A 465 -53.83 29.63 20.59
CA PRO A 465 -52.41 29.53 20.96
C PRO A 465 -52.16 29.82 22.48
N ASN A 466 -51.00 30.44 22.83
CA ASN A 466 -50.53 31.01 24.13
C ASN A 466 -49.57 30.14 24.97
N SER A 467 -48.57 30.66 25.70
CA SER A 467 -47.88 31.98 25.67
C SER A 467 -46.53 31.94 26.45
N TRP A 468 -45.59 32.85 26.14
CA TRP A 468 -44.29 33.09 26.82
C TRP A 468 -44.45 33.81 28.20
N PRO A 469 -43.45 33.91 29.14
CA PRO A 469 -42.06 34.34 28.86
C PRO A 469 -40.87 33.90 29.78
N ARG A 470 -39.69 34.43 29.39
CA ARG A 470 -38.32 34.40 30.00
C ARG A 470 -38.21 34.76 31.49
N TRP A 471 -37.18 34.22 32.16
CA TRP A 471 -36.06 34.91 32.90
C TRP A 471 -34.96 33.84 33.14
N ARG A 472 -33.62 34.00 33.26
CA ARG A 472 -32.51 34.97 33.06
C ARG A 472 -31.51 34.84 34.25
N ARG A 473 -30.24 34.53 33.94
CA ARG A 473 -28.97 34.71 34.74
C ARG A 473 -28.37 33.50 35.51
N ARG A 474 -27.02 33.60 35.63
CA ARG A 474 -25.94 32.73 36.18
C ARG A 474 -25.75 32.95 37.71
N PRO A 475 -24.88 32.23 38.48
CA PRO A 475 -23.66 31.49 38.08
C PRO A 475 -23.37 30.13 38.79
N SER A 476 -22.12 29.66 38.62
CA SER A 476 -21.40 28.50 39.22
C SER A 476 -20.85 28.84 40.64
N PRO A 477 -20.00 28.02 41.35
CA PRO A 477 -19.33 26.77 40.97
C PRO A 477 -19.24 25.64 42.06
N ASN A 478 -18.45 24.60 41.75
CA ASN A 478 -17.71 23.69 42.65
C ASN A 478 -18.41 23.04 43.87
N ALA A 479 -18.61 21.72 43.78
CA ALA A 479 -18.21 20.80 44.86
C ALA A 479 -17.84 19.42 44.27
N ARG A 480 -16.76 18.80 44.78
CA ARG A 480 -16.53 17.35 44.67
C ARG A 480 -17.02 16.72 45.98
N CYS A 481 -17.63 15.53 45.92
CA CYS A 481 -17.13 14.31 46.58
C CYS A 481 -18.18 13.19 46.73
N CYS A 482 -17.68 11.96 46.61
CA CYS A 482 -18.13 10.71 47.25
C CYS A 482 -19.45 10.02 46.86
N ALA A 483 -19.36 8.69 47.07
CA ALA A 483 -20.33 7.60 46.97
C ALA A 483 -21.75 7.86 47.51
N GLY A 484 -22.76 7.05 47.17
CA GLY A 484 -22.78 5.82 46.34
C GLY A 484 -23.79 4.78 46.87
N SER A 485 -23.98 3.66 46.14
CA SER A 485 -25.08 2.67 46.31
C SER A 485 -26.47 3.24 45.98
N SER A 486 -27.32 2.56 45.21
CA SER A 486 -27.96 1.27 45.53
C SER A 486 -28.18 0.38 44.28
N PHE A 487 -28.81 -0.80 44.43
CA PHE A 487 -28.74 -1.95 43.51
C PHE A 487 -30.08 -2.72 43.45
N TRP A 488 -30.24 -3.64 42.48
CA TRP A 488 -31.42 -4.51 42.19
C TRP A 488 -32.59 -3.81 41.48
N ALA A 489 -33.32 -4.40 40.53
CA ALA A 489 -33.28 -5.72 39.86
C ALA A 489 -33.68 -5.52 38.35
N THR A 490 -33.80 -6.49 37.43
CA THR A 490 -34.03 -7.96 37.51
C THR A 490 -33.56 -8.66 36.22
N CYS A 491 -33.13 -9.93 36.31
CA CYS A 491 -32.98 -10.85 35.17
C CYS A 491 -33.84 -12.11 35.39
N PRO A 492 -34.04 -12.94 34.34
CA PRO A 492 -33.96 -14.38 34.56
C PRO A 492 -33.06 -15.11 33.54
N ALA A 493 -32.38 -16.15 34.02
CA ALA A 493 -31.66 -17.16 33.23
C ALA A 493 -32.06 -18.57 33.74
N PRO A 494 -31.88 -19.62 32.91
CA PRO A 494 -30.89 -20.70 33.19
C PRO A 494 -30.10 -21.08 31.91
N SER A 495 -29.05 -21.91 31.91
CA SER A 495 -28.10 -22.46 32.90
C SER A 495 -26.83 -22.91 32.12
N THR A 496 -25.77 -23.58 32.60
CA THR A 496 -25.50 -24.34 33.85
C THR A 496 -23.97 -24.43 34.08
N SER A 497 -23.55 -24.52 35.35
CA SER A 497 -22.44 -25.31 35.94
C SER A 497 -21.04 -25.47 35.27
N SER A 498 -19.90 -25.55 35.99
CA SER A 498 -19.48 -25.11 37.35
C SER A 498 -18.04 -25.58 37.67
N ALA A 499 -17.11 -24.68 38.07
CA ALA A 499 -15.86 -24.91 38.86
C ALA A 499 -14.87 -23.74 38.63
N CYS A 500 -13.96 -23.34 39.53
CA CYS A 500 -13.91 -23.40 41.01
C CYS A 500 -13.07 -22.20 41.50
N TRP A 501 -13.15 -21.80 42.78
CA TRP A 501 -12.55 -20.56 43.31
C TRP A 501 -11.41 -20.78 44.33
N ARG A 502 -10.62 -19.70 44.54
CA ARG A 502 -9.68 -19.40 45.66
C ARG A 502 -8.19 -19.79 45.50
N ARG A 503 -7.35 -18.76 45.31
CA ARG A 503 -6.38 -18.30 46.34
C ARG A 503 -6.07 -16.80 46.12
N ALA A 504 -5.48 -16.13 47.10
CA ALA A 504 -5.48 -14.67 47.23
C ALA A 504 -4.05 -14.10 47.55
N PRO A 505 -3.85 -12.84 48.01
CA PRO A 505 -3.22 -11.83 47.15
C PRO A 505 -1.95 -11.19 47.72
N ARG A 506 -1.21 -10.45 46.88
CA ARG A 506 -0.21 -9.43 47.30
C ARG A 506 0.21 -8.55 46.12
N CYS A 507 -0.01 -7.23 46.24
CA CYS A 507 0.87 -6.13 45.79
C CYS A 507 0.11 -4.79 45.81
N TRP A 508 0.53 -3.87 46.69
CA TRP A 508 0.19 -2.45 46.68
C TRP A 508 1.41 -1.68 47.22
N ALA A 509 1.57 -0.43 46.81
CA ALA A 509 2.59 0.52 47.27
C ALA A 509 4.08 0.15 47.04
N SER A 510 4.63 0.63 45.93
CA SER A 510 5.94 1.32 45.90
C SER A 510 5.94 2.33 44.74
N TRP A 511 7.00 3.13 44.59
CA TRP A 511 7.17 4.20 43.57
C TRP A 511 6.29 5.46 43.74
N SER A 512 6.53 6.22 44.82
CA SER A 512 6.09 7.62 44.91
C SER A 512 6.99 8.53 45.77
N THR A 513 8.32 8.38 45.74
CA THR A 513 9.26 9.37 46.29
C THR A 513 10.69 9.20 45.75
N PHE A 514 11.15 10.14 44.92
CA PHE A 514 12.46 10.77 45.10
C PHE A 514 12.41 12.20 44.56
N SER A 515 13.06 13.14 45.24
CA SER A 515 12.81 14.59 45.09
C SER A 515 13.86 15.30 44.23
N ALA A 516 13.44 16.38 43.58
CA ALA A 516 14.31 17.25 42.79
C ALA A 516 15.26 18.11 43.67
N SER A 517 16.34 18.60 43.05
CA SER A 517 17.13 19.76 43.52
C SER A 517 17.82 20.42 42.31
N PRO A 518 17.95 21.76 42.24
CA PRO A 518 18.29 22.46 40.99
C PRO A 518 19.77 22.96 41.00
N PRO A 519 20.21 23.99 40.24
CA PRO A 519 21.34 23.83 39.31
C PRO A 519 22.64 24.51 39.76
N ARG A 520 23.73 24.32 39.00
CA ARG A 520 24.95 25.13 39.07
C ARG A 520 25.39 25.61 37.68
N SER A 521 25.87 26.85 37.63
CA SER A 521 26.34 27.56 36.43
C SER A 521 27.87 27.47 36.25
N PRO A 522 28.45 27.84 35.09
CA PRO A 522 29.68 27.23 34.55
C PRO A 522 30.94 28.11 34.61
N MET A 523 31.98 27.66 33.87
CA MET A 523 33.28 28.27 33.48
C MET A 523 34.52 27.81 34.27
N PRO A 524 35.75 27.92 33.68
CA PRO A 524 36.11 28.40 32.34
C PRO A 524 36.87 27.39 31.45
N LEU A 525 37.03 27.74 30.17
CA LEU A 525 38.02 27.15 29.25
C LEU A 525 39.38 27.88 29.37
N PRO A 526 40.53 27.19 29.21
CA PRO A 526 41.78 27.85 28.83
C PRO A 526 41.78 28.16 27.32
N ALA A 527 42.42 29.27 26.93
CA ALA A 527 42.49 29.70 25.53
C ALA A 527 43.95 29.79 25.04
N GLY A 528 44.13 29.61 23.73
CA GLY A 528 45.29 30.11 22.98
C GLY A 528 46.33 29.07 22.55
N GLN A 529 46.40 28.85 21.24
CA GLN A 529 47.55 29.36 20.49
C GLN A 529 47.18 29.65 19.03
N THR A 530 47.85 30.65 18.47
CA THR A 530 47.74 31.12 17.09
C THR A 530 48.89 30.57 16.26
N SER A 531 48.64 30.23 14.99
CA SER A 531 49.59 30.50 13.89
C SER A 531 48.87 30.47 12.54
N SER A 532 49.29 31.36 11.65
CA SER A 532 48.94 31.38 10.22
C SER A 532 49.99 30.57 9.44
N ILE A 533 49.90 30.62 8.10
CA ILE A 533 50.85 30.04 7.13
C ILE A 533 50.60 28.52 6.93
N HIS A 534 50.48 27.97 5.72
CA HIS A 534 50.79 28.55 4.39
C HIS A 534 49.63 28.48 3.38
#